data_AF-A0A973XAS3-F1
#
_entry.id   AF-A0A973XAS3-F1
#
_cell.length_a   1.000
_cell.length_b   1.000
_cell.length_c   1.000
_cell.angle_alpha   90.00
_cell.angle_beta   90.00
_cell.angle_gamma   90.00
#
_symmetry.space_group_name_H-M   'P 1'
#
loop_
_entity.id
_entity.type
_entity.pdbx_description
1 polymer ?
#
loop_
_entity_poly.entity_id
_entity_poly.type
_entity_poly.pdbx_seq_one_letter_code
_entity_poly.pdbx_strand_id
1 'polypeptide(L)'
;MHTKIISHIIWGSLSALACHAAAQTSEGESTIGLVKNLYSFSLATFEFAEFDGRLNLKKHCELLKQYFSEDLVKQPTTNSGCVISNLISIRYPSLRMEDLGTARASFHLPKPEFSMLVANTEEAAVDVIAGRAKSIYFLRAVDREWRIVNALVFEKWPLVDGPCLSSFLAQPSKEQKKIEAKECRSQKVKS
;
A
#
# COMPACT_ATOMS: atom_id res chain seq x y z
N MET A 1 47.45 -52.39 10.67
CA MET A 1 46.69 -51.33 11.37
C MET A 1 46.90 -50.02 10.63
N HIS A 2 46.00 -49.67 9.70
CA HIS A 2 46.01 -48.35 9.05
C HIS A 2 44.58 -47.84 8.99
N THR A 3 44.25 -46.93 9.89
CA THR A 3 42.96 -46.26 9.98
C THR A 3 43.07 -44.95 9.21
N LYS A 4 42.38 -44.84 8.07
CA LYS A 4 42.19 -43.58 7.33
C LYS A 4 40.89 -42.94 7.80
N ILE A 5 40.99 -41.77 8.44
CA ILE A 5 39.87 -40.93 8.84
C ILE A 5 39.45 -40.09 7.61
N ILE A 6 38.22 -40.30 7.13
CA ILE A 6 37.60 -39.47 6.10
C ILE A 6 36.91 -38.31 6.82
N SER A 7 37.49 -37.11 6.71
CA SER A 7 36.85 -35.86 7.10
C SER A 7 36.02 -35.37 5.91
N HIS A 8 34.72 -35.62 5.93
CA HIS A 8 33.78 -34.95 5.01
C HIS A 8 33.42 -33.59 5.60
N ILE A 9 34.02 -32.56 5.02
CA ILE A 9 33.65 -31.15 5.20
C ILE A 9 32.24 -30.98 4.62
N ILE A 10 31.25 -30.75 5.48
CA ILE A 10 29.90 -30.32 5.10
C ILE A 10 29.98 -28.84 4.73
N TRP A 11 30.36 -28.55 3.49
CA TRP A 11 30.31 -27.22 2.90
C TRP A 11 29.12 -27.16 1.95
N GLY A 12 27.94 -26.84 2.47
CA GLY A 12 26.75 -26.81 1.64
C GLY A 12 25.48 -26.40 2.36
N SER A 13 25.44 -25.22 2.98
CA SER A 13 24.18 -24.66 3.51
C SER A 13 24.11 -23.12 3.62
N LEU A 14 25.11 -22.37 3.16
CA LEU A 14 25.12 -20.90 3.31
C LEU A 14 24.64 -20.12 2.06
N SER A 15 24.69 -20.70 0.86
CA SER A 15 24.29 -20.00 -0.37
C SER A 15 22.77 -19.84 -0.54
N ALA A 16 21.96 -20.76 0.00
CA ALA A 16 20.50 -20.70 -0.16
C ALA A 16 19.85 -19.55 0.65
N LEU A 17 20.34 -19.27 1.86
CA LEU A 17 19.81 -18.20 2.71
C LEU A 17 20.14 -16.81 2.15
N ALA A 18 21.35 -16.62 1.59
CA ALA A 18 21.78 -15.34 1.04
C ALA A 18 20.96 -14.92 -0.20
N CYS A 19 20.60 -15.87 -1.07
CA CYS A 19 19.75 -15.59 -2.24
C CYS A 19 18.31 -15.24 -1.84
N HIS A 20 17.75 -15.87 -0.81
CA HIS A 20 16.38 -15.57 -0.35
C HIS A 20 16.30 -14.19 0.33
N ALA A 21 17.29 -13.83 1.15
CA ALA A 21 17.34 -12.52 1.78
C ALA A 21 17.49 -11.38 0.76
N ALA A 22 18.36 -11.56 -0.25
CA ALA A 22 18.59 -10.56 -1.30
C ALA A 22 17.35 -10.34 -2.20
N ALA A 23 16.66 -11.42 -2.58
CA ALA A 23 15.40 -11.31 -3.33
C ALA A 23 14.31 -10.62 -2.51
N GLN A 24 14.21 -10.92 -1.21
CA GLN A 24 13.22 -10.28 -0.33
C GLN A 24 13.49 -8.77 -0.16
N THR A 25 14.76 -8.35 -0.14
CA THR A 25 15.11 -6.92 -0.09
C THR A 25 14.81 -6.19 -1.39
N SER A 26 15.07 -6.78 -2.56
CA SER A 26 14.76 -6.13 -3.85
C SER A 26 13.26 -6.02 -4.10
N GLU A 27 12.49 -7.06 -3.77
CA GLU A 27 11.03 -7.01 -3.88
C GLU A 27 10.44 -5.98 -2.90
N GLY A 28 11.01 -5.89 -1.69
CA GLY A 28 10.59 -4.92 -0.70
C GLY A 28 10.81 -3.47 -1.15
N GLU A 29 11.96 -3.17 -1.76
CA GLU A 29 12.25 -1.85 -2.31
C GLU A 29 11.32 -1.49 -3.47
N SER A 30 10.99 -2.45 -4.34
CA SER A 30 10.10 -2.23 -5.48
C SER A 30 8.66 -1.93 -5.06
N THR A 31 8.13 -2.66 -4.08
CA THR A 31 6.75 -2.52 -3.59
C THR A 31 6.54 -1.23 -2.79
N ILE A 32 7.47 -0.89 -1.89
CA ILE A 32 7.49 0.42 -1.22
C ILE A 32 7.69 1.53 -2.26
N GLY A 33 8.53 1.32 -3.26
CA GLY A 33 8.76 2.24 -4.37
C GLY A 33 7.48 2.59 -5.12
N LEU A 34 6.66 1.59 -5.47
CA LEU A 34 5.38 1.79 -6.13
C LEU A 34 4.45 2.69 -5.29
N VAL A 35 4.29 2.39 -3.99
CA VAL A 35 3.40 3.16 -3.11
C VAL A 35 3.97 4.56 -2.85
N LYS A 36 5.29 4.72 -2.68
CA LYS A 36 5.93 6.05 -2.59
C LYS A 36 5.67 6.89 -3.83
N ASN A 37 5.75 6.28 -5.01
CA ASN A 37 5.49 6.97 -6.27
C ASN A 37 4.02 7.41 -6.36
N LEU A 38 3.06 6.57 -5.94
CA LEU A 38 1.65 6.95 -5.80
C LEU A 38 1.45 8.17 -4.87
N TYR A 39 2.20 8.29 -3.77
CA TYR A 39 2.14 9.46 -2.88
C TYR A 39 2.88 10.69 -3.40
N SER A 40 3.69 10.56 -4.46
CA SER A 40 4.42 11.68 -5.05
C SER A 40 3.54 12.61 -5.89
N PHE A 41 2.36 12.15 -6.33
CA PHE A 41 1.40 12.99 -7.03
C PHE A 41 0.76 14.01 -6.10
N SER A 42 0.45 15.19 -6.63
CA SER A 42 -0.35 16.18 -5.92
C SER A 42 -1.77 15.64 -5.61
N LEU A 43 -2.45 16.23 -4.62
CA LEU A 43 -3.88 15.97 -4.39
C LEU A 43 -4.71 16.29 -5.64
N ALA A 44 -4.45 17.44 -6.25
CA ALA A 44 -5.12 17.90 -7.46
C ALA A 44 -5.09 16.81 -8.55
N THR A 45 -3.92 16.22 -8.81
CA THR A 45 -3.76 15.21 -9.85
C THR A 45 -4.37 13.87 -9.49
N PHE A 46 -4.08 13.34 -8.29
CA PHE A 46 -4.44 11.95 -7.97
C PHE A 46 -5.85 11.80 -7.39
N GLU A 47 -6.33 12.74 -6.57
CA GLU A 47 -7.68 12.66 -5.99
C GLU A 47 -8.71 13.42 -6.83
N PHE A 48 -8.31 14.56 -7.42
CA PHE A 48 -9.25 15.48 -8.10
C PHE A 48 -9.17 15.47 -9.63
N ALA A 49 -8.36 14.58 -10.22
CA ALA A 49 -8.21 14.42 -11.67
C ALA A 49 -7.81 15.72 -12.41
N GLU A 50 -7.09 16.62 -11.73
CA GLU A 50 -6.64 17.89 -12.29
C GLU A 50 -5.24 17.75 -12.92
N PHE A 51 -5.16 18.03 -14.21
CA PHE A 51 -3.94 18.04 -15.00
C PHE A 51 -3.86 19.37 -15.74
N ASP A 52 -2.73 20.06 -15.60
CA ASP A 52 -2.50 21.36 -16.25
C ASP A 52 -3.60 22.40 -15.94
N GLY A 53 -4.12 22.37 -14.70
CA GLY A 53 -5.18 23.27 -14.22
C GLY A 53 -6.59 22.91 -14.69
N ARG A 54 -6.79 21.73 -15.30
CA ARG A 54 -8.09 21.31 -15.86
C ARG A 54 -8.44 19.89 -15.46
N LEU A 55 -9.74 19.65 -15.29
CA LEU A 55 -10.27 18.31 -15.07
C LEU A 55 -10.02 17.42 -16.30
N ASN A 56 -9.32 16.30 -16.12
CA ASN A 56 -9.05 15.31 -17.16
C ASN A 56 -9.25 13.89 -16.63
N LEU A 57 -10.50 13.43 -16.71
CA LEU A 57 -10.96 12.13 -16.22
C LEU A 57 -10.32 10.94 -16.96
N LYS A 58 -9.97 11.10 -18.24
CA LYS A 58 -9.29 10.05 -19.02
C LYS A 58 -7.86 9.84 -18.52
N LYS A 59 -7.10 10.92 -18.37
CA LYS A 59 -5.71 10.86 -17.85
C LYS A 59 -5.68 10.38 -16.41
N HIS A 60 -6.72 10.71 -15.62
CA HIS A 60 -6.90 10.16 -14.28
C HIS A 60 -7.13 8.65 -14.31
N CYS A 61 -8.02 8.13 -15.16
CA CYS A 61 -8.16 6.68 -15.37
C CYS A 61 -6.83 6.00 -15.71
N GLU A 62 -6.07 6.55 -16.66
CA GLU A 62 -4.77 6.03 -17.06
C GLU A 62 -3.78 6.02 -15.88
N LEU A 63 -3.80 7.07 -15.05
CA LEU A 63 -3.01 7.13 -13.82
C LEU A 63 -3.41 6.04 -12.82
N LEU A 64 -4.71 5.87 -12.53
CA LEU A 64 -5.16 4.87 -11.57
C LEU A 64 -4.81 3.45 -12.02
N LYS A 65 -4.92 3.15 -13.32
CA LYS A 65 -4.57 1.84 -13.89
C LYS A 65 -3.08 1.49 -13.81
N GLN A 66 -2.20 2.48 -13.61
CA GLN A 66 -0.77 2.21 -13.41
C GLN A 66 -0.49 1.60 -12.03
N TYR A 67 -1.32 1.91 -11.03
CA TYR A 67 -1.10 1.47 -9.64
C TYR A 67 -2.04 0.35 -9.22
N PHE A 68 -3.31 0.42 -9.61
CA PHE A 68 -4.35 -0.49 -9.13
C PHE A 68 -4.66 -1.56 -10.16
N SER A 69 -5.02 -2.76 -9.69
CA SER A 69 -5.58 -3.80 -10.54
C SER A 69 -6.88 -3.32 -11.19
N GLU A 70 -7.15 -3.78 -12.41
CA GLU A 70 -8.35 -3.38 -13.16
C GLU A 70 -9.65 -3.63 -12.39
N ASP A 71 -9.73 -4.70 -11.60
CA ASP A 71 -10.89 -5.04 -10.76
C ASP A 71 -11.24 -3.97 -9.72
N LEU A 72 -10.25 -3.17 -9.30
CA LEU A 72 -10.47 -2.05 -8.38
C LEU A 72 -10.89 -0.77 -9.10
N VAL A 73 -10.44 -0.57 -10.34
CA VAL A 73 -10.65 0.66 -11.10
C VAL A 73 -11.96 0.56 -11.87
N LYS A 74 -13.03 1.14 -11.30
CA LYS A 74 -14.37 1.10 -11.89
C LYS A 74 -14.61 2.32 -12.75
N GLN A 75 -15.30 2.13 -13.87
CA GLN A 75 -15.84 3.21 -14.68
C GLN A 75 -17.37 3.21 -14.53
N PRO A 76 -17.96 4.06 -13.67
CA PRO A 76 -19.38 3.98 -13.34
C PRO A 76 -20.31 4.26 -14.53
N THR A 77 -19.86 5.09 -15.48
CA THR A 77 -20.55 5.40 -16.75
C THR A 77 -19.51 5.74 -17.84
N THR A 78 -19.91 5.69 -19.11
CA THR A 78 -19.01 6.02 -20.26
C THR A 78 -18.48 7.45 -20.22
N ASN A 79 -19.18 8.36 -19.52
CA ASN A 79 -18.85 9.79 -19.44
C ASN A 79 -18.25 10.21 -18.08
N SER A 80 -18.17 9.29 -17.13
CA SER A 80 -17.52 9.52 -15.84
C SER A 80 -16.10 8.97 -15.86
N GLY A 81 -15.19 9.60 -15.12
CA GLY A 81 -13.84 9.09 -14.89
C GLY A 81 -13.84 7.79 -14.12
N CYS A 82 -12.64 7.28 -13.86
CA CYS A 82 -12.46 6.06 -13.09
C CYS A 82 -12.48 6.37 -11.59
N VAL A 83 -13.02 5.45 -10.81
CA VAL A 83 -13.04 5.52 -9.35
C VAL A 83 -12.55 4.20 -8.78
N ILE A 84 -11.80 4.26 -7.68
CA ILE A 84 -11.33 3.05 -6.98
C ILE A 84 -12.30 2.66 -5.85
N SER A 85 -12.99 3.64 -5.27
CA SER A 85 -14.04 3.43 -4.28
C SER A 85 -14.89 4.70 -4.16
N ASN A 86 -15.92 4.65 -3.32
CA ASN A 86 -16.71 5.82 -2.94
C ASN A 86 -16.03 6.67 -1.86
N LEU A 87 -14.77 6.36 -1.49
CA LEU A 87 -14.03 7.15 -0.53
C LEU A 87 -13.59 8.46 -1.16
N ILE A 88 -13.54 9.50 -0.33
CA ILE A 88 -13.09 10.83 -0.71
C ILE A 88 -11.59 10.84 -1.04
N SER A 89 -10.78 10.10 -0.28
CA SER A 89 -9.35 9.89 -0.55
C SER A 89 -8.90 8.56 -0.01
N ILE A 90 -8.07 7.86 -0.79
CA ILE A 90 -7.43 6.61 -0.37
C ILE A 90 -6.07 6.91 0.28
N ARG A 91 -5.39 7.98 -0.12
CA ARG A 91 -4.08 8.34 0.45
C ARG A 91 -4.20 9.01 1.81
N TYR A 92 -5.31 9.68 2.04
CA TYR A 92 -5.58 10.49 3.22
C TYR A 92 -7.01 10.28 3.77
N PRO A 93 -7.43 9.04 4.07
CA PRO A 93 -8.83 8.69 4.39
C PRO A 93 -9.41 9.37 5.65
N SER A 94 -8.57 9.87 6.55
CA SER A 94 -8.98 10.55 7.79
C SER A 94 -8.87 12.08 7.71
N LEU A 95 -8.41 12.63 6.58
CA LEU A 95 -8.37 14.06 6.36
C LEU A 95 -9.72 14.50 5.79
N ARG A 96 -10.24 15.62 6.29
CA ARG A 96 -11.53 16.13 5.82
C ARG A 96 -11.34 16.87 4.50
N MET A 97 -12.44 17.08 3.75
CA MET A 97 -12.41 17.85 2.51
C MET A 97 -11.83 19.25 2.68
N GLU A 98 -12.02 19.87 3.85
CA GLU A 98 -11.45 21.19 4.13
C GLU A 98 -9.92 21.13 4.27
N ASP A 99 -9.39 20.02 4.78
CA ASP A 99 -7.94 19.76 4.88
C ASP A 99 -7.32 19.47 3.49
N LEU A 100 -8.11 18.88 2.58
CA LEU A 100 -7.68 18.48 1.24
C LEU A 100 -7.87 19.58 0.17
N GLY A 101 -8.85 20.47 0.36
CA GLY A 101 -9.40 21.32 -0.71
C GLY A 101 -8.99 22.79 -0.71
N THR A 102 -8.16 23.25 0.23
CA THR A 102 -7.74 24.67 0.20
C THR A 102 -6.60 24.88 -0.78
N ALA A 103 -6.49 26.07 -1.40
CA ALA A 103 -5.29 26.51 -2.14
C ALA A 103 -3.99 26.46 -1.28
N ARG A 104 -4.12 26.17 0.02
CA ARG A 104 -3.05 25.96 1.00
C ARG A 104 -2.78 24.48 1.31
N ALA A 105 -3.57 23.52 0.82
CA ALA A 105 -3.37 22.09 1.02
C ALA A 105 -1.98 21.63 0.56
N SER A 106 -1.40 22.32 -0.44
CA SER A 106 -0.03 22.13 -0.93
C SER A 106 1.05 22.30 0.17
N PHE A 107 0.78 23.02 1.26
CA PHE A 107 1.80 23.37 2.27
C PHE A 107 1.75 22.53 3.54
N HIS A 108 0.72 21.71 3.78
CA HIS A 108 0.50 21.06 5.08
C HIS A 108 0.08 19.59 5.03
N LEU A 109 0.16 18.91 3.89
CA LEU A 109 -0.04 17.46 3.92
C LEU A 109 1.04 16.80 4.77
N PRO A 110 0.65 15.92 5.71
CA PRO A 110 1.62 15.20 6.50
C PRO A 110 2.47 14.33 5.58
N LYS A 111 3.79 14.37 5.80
CA LYS A 111 4.73 13.53 5.06
C LYS A 111 4.40 12.06 5.38
N PRO A 112 4.21 11.20 4.35
CA PRO A 112 3.93 9.80 4.58
C PRO A 112 5.19 9.06 5.04
N GLU A 113 5.00 8.18 6.02
CA GLU A 113 5.95 7.17 6.47
C GLU A 113 5.50 5.82 5.93
N PHE A 114 6.44 5.03 5.40
CA PHE A 114 6.17 3.76 4.74
C PHE A 114 6.88 2.64 5.48
N SER A 115 6.17 1.55 5.75
CA SER A 115 6.76 0.35 6.31
C SER A 115 6.20 -0.91 5.65
N MET A 116 7.01 -1.96 5.64
CA MET A 116 6.62 -3.25 5.08
C MET A 116 5.99 -4.11 6.18
N LEU A 117 4.78 -4.62 5.94
CA LEU A 117 4.15 -5.60 6.84
C LEU A 117 4.36 -7.03 6.36
N VAL A 118 4.31 -7.23 5.04
CA VAL A 118 4.50 -8.51 4.37
C VAL A 118 5.22 -8.25 3.05
N ALA A 119 6.19 -9.09 2.70
CA ALA A 119 6.72 -9.18 1.35
C ALA A 119 7.21 -10.59 1.07
N ASN A 120 6.69 -11.16 -0.02
CA ASN A 120 7.22 -12.32 -0.69
C ASN A 120 7.23 -12.04 -2.21
N THR A 121 7.52 -13.05 -3.02
CA THR A 121 7.66 -12.91 -4.49
C THR A 121 6.35 -12.62 -5.23
N GLU A 122 5.20 -12.86 -4.61
CA GLU A 122 3.88 -12.75 -5.24
C GLU A 122 3.00 -11.70 -4.58
N GLU A 123 3.14 -11.49 -3.27
CA GLU A 123 2.28 -10.63 -2.47
C GLU A 123 3.09 -9.74 -1.51
N ALA A 124 2.62 -8.52 -1.34
CA ALA A 124 3.17 -7.59 -0.38
C ALA A 124 2.07 -6.77 0.31
N ALA A 125 2.39 -6.26 1.50
CA ALA A 125 1.56 -5.32 2.24
C ALA A 125 2.42 -4.16 2.72
N VAL A 126 2.07 -2.95 2.29
CA VAL A 126 2.78 -1.71 2.63
C VAL A 126 1.86 -0.87 3.50
N ASP A 127 2.30 -0.63 4.75
CA ASP A 127 1.65 0.29 5.68
C ASP A 127 2.13 1.71 5.43
N VAL A 128 1.19 2.64 5.38
CA VAL A 128 1.45 4.06 5.17
C VAL A 128 0.74 4.86 6.24
N ILE A 129 1.51 5.67 6.96
CA ILE A 129 1.01 6.60 7.97
C ILE A 129 1.36 8.01 7.52
N ALA A 130 0.36 8.86 7.37
CA ALA A 130 0.52 10.27 7.03
C ALA A 130 -0.26 11.12 8.05
N GLY A 131 0.38 11.46 9.17
CA GLY A 131 -0.25 12.18 10.27
C GLY A 131 -1.37 11.36 10.89
N ARG A 132 -2.61 11.82 10.76
CA ARG A 132 -3.81 11.10 11.25
C ARG A 132 -4.43 10.15 10.23
N ALA A 133 -3.85 10.04 9.04
CA ALA A 133 -4.30 9.10 8.03
C ALA A 133 -3.45 7.83 8.07
N LYS A 134 -4.10 6.66 7.99
CA LYS A 134 -3.42 5.38 7.79
C LYS A 134 -4.08 4.59 6.67
N SER A 135 -3.25 3.93 5.86
CA SER A 135 -3.69 3.00 4.83
C SER A 135 -2.70 1.87 4.68
N ILE A 136 -3.20 0.65 4.48
CA ILE A 136 -2.39 -0.51 4.16
C ILE A 136 -2.74 -0.93 2.75
N TYR A 137 -1.77 -0.85 1.84
CA TYR A 137 -1.93 -1.28 0.45
C TYR A 137 -1.50 -2.74 0.34
N PHE A 138 -2.36 -3.56 -0.25
CA PHE A 138 -2.07 -4.95 -0.56
C PHE A 138 -1.74 -5.05 -2.03
N LEU A 139 -0.53 -5.53 -2.33
CA LEU A 139 0.01 -5.63 -3.66
C LEU A 139 0.14 -7.09 -4.08
N ARG A 140 -0.02 -7.34 -5.38
CA ARG A 140 0.27 -8.60 -6.02
C ARG A 140 1.15 -8.37 -7.25
N ALA A 141 2.10 -9.26 -7.50
CA ALA A 141 2.84 -9.30 -8.74
C ALA A 141 1.99 -9.96 -9.83
N VAL A 142 1.70 -9.23 -10.91
CA VAL A 142 1.01 -9.71 -12.11
C VAL A 142 1.94 -9.47 -13.29
N ASP A 143 2.29 -10.52 -14.03
CA ASP A 143 3.24 -10.44 -15.16
C ASP A 143 4.56 -9.71 -14.82
N ARG A 144 5.07 -9.93 -13.59
CA ARG A 144 6.28 -9.29 -13.02
C ARG A 144 6.15 -7.79 -12.72
N GLU A 145 4.94 -7.25 -12.75
CA GLU A 145 4.67 -5.89 -12.30
C GLU A 145 3.80 -5.89 -11.04
N TRP A 146 4.15 -5.06 -10.07
CA TRP A 146 3.37 -4.90 -8.85
C TRP A 146 2.12 -4.06 -9.12
N ARG A 147 0.98 -4.53 -8.61
CA ARG A 147 -0.30 -3.82 -8.64
C ARG A 147 -0.97 -3.88 -7.28
N ILE A 148 -1.60 -2.79 -6.88
CA ILE A 148 -2.45 -2.71 -5.69
C ILE A 148 -3.75 -3.44 -6.02
N VAL A 149 -4.01 -4.54 -5.32
CA VAL A 149 -5.20 -5.39 -5.49
C VAL A 149 -6.24 -5.17 -4.40
N ASN A 150 -5.87 -4.53 -3.29
CA ASN A 150 -6.78 -4.05 -2.26
C ASN A 150 -6.11 -2.94 -1.44
N ALA A 151 -6.88 -2.19 -0.68
CA ALA A 151 -6.34 -1.39 0.42
C ALA A 151 -7.28 -1.44 1.62
N LEU A 152 -6.68 -1.42 2.81
CA LEU A 152 -7.37 -1.21 4.07
C LEU A 152 -7.14 0.24 4.48
N VAL A 153 -8.20 1.03 4.51
CA VAL A 153 -8.17 2.41 4.98
C VAL A 153 -8.67 2.48 6.41
N PHE A 154 -8.03 3.30 7.24
CA PHE A 154 -8.50 3.59 8.59
C PHE A 154 -9.15 4.96 8.59
N GLU A 155 -10.43 5.04 8.95
CA GLU A 155 -11.18 6.30 8.99
C GLU A 155 -10.66 7.21 10.10
N LYS A 156 -10.13 6.62 11.17
CA LYS A 156 -9.49 7.34 12.28
C LYS A 156 -8.16 6.68 12.65
N TRP A 157 -7.10 7.47 12.72
CA TRP A 157 -5.79 7.04 13.20
C TRP A 157 -5.05 8.16 13.97
N PRO A 158 -4.30 7.85 15.05
CA PRO A 158 -4.30 6.57 15.77
C PRO A 158 -5.67 6.28 16.41
N LEU A 159 -5.91 5.03 16.77
CA LEU A 159 -7.10 4.63 17.50
C LEU A 159 -6.97 5.12 18.95
N VAL A 160 -7.67 6.20 19.27
CA VAL A 160 -7.86 6.65 20.66
C VAL A 160 -9.23 6.16 21.08
N ASP A 161 -9.29 5.21 22.02
CA ASP A 161 -10.49 4.61 22.64
C ASP A 161 -11.74 4.53 21.74
N GLY A 162 -12.03 3.33 21.22
CA GLY A 162 -13.23 3.13 20.43
C GLY A 162 -13.17 1.93 19.49
N PRO A 163 -14.19 1.76 18.63
CA PRO A 163 -14.16 0.74 17.58
C PRO A 163 -13.08 1.07 16.55
N CYS A 164 -12.44 0.02 16.04
CA CYS A 164 -11.55 0.14 14.88
C CYS A 164 -12.42 0.42 13.65
N LEU A 165 -12.41 1.67 13.17
CA LEU A 165 -13.14 2.07 11.97
C LEU A 165 -12.23 1.95 10.77
N SER A 166 -12.36 0.83 10.06
CA SER A 166 -11.58 0.52 8.87
C SER A 166 -12.45 -0.12 7.80
N SER A 167 -12.08 0.15 6.55
CA SER A 167 -12.79 -0.32 5.37
C SER A 167 -11.81 -0.84 4.33
N PHE A 168 -12.16 -1.95 3.67
CA PHE A 168 -11.43 -2.44 2.51
C PHE A 168 -12.03 -1.88 1.22
N LEU A 169 -11.18 -1.66 0.20
CA LEU A 169 -11.64 -1.25 -1.13
C LEU A 169 -12.34 -2.38 -1.90
N ALA A 170 -11.93 -3.63 -1.65
CA ALA A 170 -12.54 -4.84 -2.19
C ALA A 170 -12.66 -5.94 -1.12
N GLN A 171 -13.37 -7.02 -1.45
CA GLN A 171 -13.53 -8.17 -0.55
C GLN A 171 -12.15 -8.69 -0.10
N PRO A 172 -11.83 -8.66 1.21
CA PRO A 172 -10.51 -9.03 1.67
C PRO A 172 -10.32 -10.55 1.76
N SER A 173 -9.07 -10.99 1.58
CA SER A 173 -8.68 -12.36 1.88
C SER A 173 -8.62 -12.62 3.40
N LYS A 174 -8.51 -13.88 3.80
CA LYS A 174 -8.34 -14.26 5.22
C LYS A 174 -7.07 -13.63 5.81
N GLU A 175 -6.01 -13.54 5.02
CA GLU A 175 -4.70 -13.00 5.37
C GLU A 175 -4.77 -11.49 5.58
N GLN A 176 -5.44 -10.77 4.68
CA GLN A 176 -5.71 -9.34 4.81
C GLN A 176 -6.54 -9.04 6.08
N LYS A 177 -7.55 -9.87 6.39
CA LYS A 177 -8.32 -9.78 7.64
C LYS A 177 -7.48 -10.05 8.89
N LYS A 178 -6.49 -10.94 8.84
CA LYS A 178 -5.54 -11.14 9.95
C LYS A 178 -4.71 -9.89 10.21
N ILE A 179 -4.27 -9.19 9.15
CA ILE A 179 -3.55 -7.92 9.25
C ILE A 179 -4.44 -6.85 9.89
N GLU A 180 -5.66 -6.64 9.40
CA GLU A 180 -6.64 -5.72 10.02
C GLU A 180 -6.80 -6.01 11.53
N ALA A 181 -7.07 -7.26 11.89
CA ALA A 181 -7.27 -7.66 13.27
C ALA A 181 -6.02 -7.44 14.14
N LYS A 182 -4.82 -7.53 13.58
CA LYS A 182 -3.57 -7.22 14.29
C LYS A 182 -3.45 -5.71 14.54
N GLU A 183 -3.61 -4.91 13.50
CA GLU A 183 -3.49 -3.44 13.58
C GLU A 183 -4.52 -2.83 14.53
N CYS A 184 -5.77 -3.31 14.49
CA CYS A 184 -6.82 -2.90 15.42
C CYS A 184 -6.56 -3.31 16.89
N ARG A 185 -5.76 -4.37 17.13
CA ARG A 185 -5.44 -4.87 18.48
C ARG A 185 -4.19 -4.23 19.08
N SER A 186 -3.14 -4.03 18.29
CA SER A 186 -1.84 -3.51 18.73
C SER A 186 -1.89 -2.11 19.34
N GLN A 187 -3.01 -1.40 19.20
CA GLN A 187 -3.22 -0.06 19.75
C GLN A 187 -3.80 -0.06 21.17
N LYS A 188 -4.51 -1.13 21.61
CA LYS A 188 -5.09 -1.23 22.96
C LYS A 188 -4.07 -1.48 24.08
N VAL A 189 -2.82 -1.76 23.73
CA VAL A 189 -1.77 -2.18 24.68
C VAL A 189 -0.84 -1.02 25.06
N LYS A 190 -0.97 0.15 24.39
CA LYS A 190 -0.13 1.33 24.65
C LYS A 190 -0.84 2.46 25.40
N SER A 191 -2.08 2.27 25.84
CA SER A 191 -2.83 3.18 26.71
C SER A 191 -2.59 2.87 28.18
#